data_AF-A0A954W2X5-F1
#
_entry.id   AF-A0A954W2X5-F1
#
_cell.length_a   1.000
_cell.length_b   1.000
_cell.length_c   1.000
_cell.angle_alpha   90.00
_cell.angle_beta   90.00
_cell.angle_gamma   90.00
#
_symmetry.space_group_name_H-M   'P 1'
#
loop_
_entity.id
_entity.type
_entity.pdbx_description
1 polymer ?
#
loop_
_entity_poly.entity_id
_entity_poly.type
_entity_poly.pdbx_seq_one_letter_code
_entity_poly.pdbx_strand_id
1 'polypeptide(L)'
;AAIDYAHRRDTLHRDIKPANVLLSAEGIPKLADFNVSFSSKLEGATPEAFFGGSLAYMSPEHLEAYNAREDRDASEVTGQSDIYSLGVLLWELMTGQRPFADESLSDDWYDTLRDMTRRRRRGVPAEALAAVPEGCQGELVEILRKALAPDPADRFTTAAEMARRLQVCLTPEVQRIRRRPEAAWYGYARRRPLVTAIWISLIPNLVLSALNVSYDWFAIVKPMLSEQAQVEFLGRVITFIKLIHYAIGIPVGVWYALPIFLSMRDSRGPARDAIARRHALRIGDMVFLVTMGAWSASGVVFPAWIDFTAVELTPMLYAHFFSSHILCGLISGIFCFFLLTLTTVRVYFPRLAQVSQLEAADAVELAALRKRVSFYSFGALVVPFASALMLGVSDSEFRASFIGLGVL
;
A
#
# COMPACT_ATOMS: atom_id res chain seq x y z
N ALA A 1 -7.50 -20.47 -13.91
CA ALA A 1 -8.56 -21.24 -13.23
C ALA A 1 -8.59 -22.70 -13.68
N ALA A 2 -8.79 -23.01 -14.98
CA ALA A 2 -8.81 -24.39 -15.47
C ALA A 2 -7.49 -25.15 -15.24
N ILE A 3 -6.35 -24.54 -15.58
CA ILE A 3 -5.00 -25.10 -15.34
C ILE A 3 -4.81 -25.43 -13.84
N ASP A 4 -5.07 -24.45 -12.99
CA ASP A 4 -4.98 -24.59 -11.53
C ASP A 4 -5.91 -25.69 -10.97
N TYR A 5 -7.09 -25.89 -11.55
CA TYR A 5 -8.00 -26.97 -11.19
C TYR A 5 -7.43 -28.35 -11.54
N ALA A 6 -6.77 -28.48 -12.70
CA ALA A 6 -6.12 -29.70 -13.14
C ALA A 6 -4.86 -30.01 -12.31
N HIS A 7 -4.02 -29.00 -12.04
CA HIS A 7 -2.81 -29.14 -11.22
C HIS A 7 -3.11 -29.66 -9.81
N ARG A 8 -4.21 -29.21 -9.19
CA ARG A 8 -4.67 -29.74 -7.89
C ARG A 8 -5.12 -31.20 -7.91
N ARG A 9 -5.24 -31.80 -9.09
CA ARG A 9 -5.58 -33.21 -9.32
C ARG A 9 -4.42 -33.94 -9.98
N ASP A 10 -3.21 -33.45 -9.77
CA ASP A 10 -1.96 -34.01 -10.28
C ASP A 10 -1.97 -34.23 -11.80
N THR A 11 -2.73 -33.41 -12.52
CA THR A 11 -2.89 -33.48 -13.97
C THR A 11 -2.27 -32.25 -14.62
N LEU A 12 -1.25 -32.45 -15.45
CA LEU A 12 -0.65 -31.41 -16.28
C LEU A 12 -1.32 -31.37 -17.66
N HIS A 13 -1.43 -30.19 -18.26
CA HIS A 13 -2.01 -30.03 -19.59
C HIS A 13 -1.02 -30.36 -20.70
N ARG A 14 0.21 -29.83 -20.60
CA ARG A 14 1.36 -30.04 -21.51
C ARG A 14 1.19 -29.53 -22.95
N ASP A 15 -0.02 -29.25 -23.41
CA ASP A 15 -0.24 -28.71 -24.77
C ASP A 15 -1.10 -27.43 -24.76
N ILE A 16 -0.76 -26.44 -23.92
CA ILE A 16 -1.52 -25.19 -23.88
C ILE A 16 -1.18 -24.34 -25.10
N LYS A 17 -2.18 -24.13 -25.98
CA LYS A 17 -2.10 -23.34 -27.21
C LYS A 17 -3.50 -22.85 -27.64
N PRO A 18 -3.62 -21.85 -28.52
CA PRO A 18 -4.91 -21.32 -28.95
C PRO A 18 -5.90 -22.38 -29.46
N ALA A 19 -5.42 -23.39 -30.21
CA ALA A 19 -6.27 -24.47 -30.72
C ALA A 19 -6.97 -25.29 -29.62
N ASN A 20 -6.41 -25.32 -28.42
CA ASN A 20 -6.94 -26.08 -27.27
C ASN A 20 -7.76 -25.17 -26.31
N VAL A 21 -7.99 -23.90 -26.68
CA VAL A 21 -8.85 -22.98 -25.93
C VAL A 21 -10.12 -22.72 -26.73
N LEU A 22 -11.18 -23.43 -26.38
CA LEU A 22 -12.49 -23.30 -26.99
C LEU A 22 -13.26 -22.14 -26.36
N LEU A 23 -14.10 -21.45 -27.13
CA LEU A 23 -15.01 -20.44 -26.60
C LEU A 23 -16.43 -21.01 -26.57
N SER A 24 -17.11 -20.92 -25.43
CA SER A 24 -18.53 -21.24 -25.34
C SER A 24 -19.39 -20.19 -26.06
N ALA A 25 -20.68 -20.48 -26.24
CA ALA A 25 -21.63 -19.53 -26.84
C ALA A 25 -21.69 -18.19 -26.08
N GLU A 26 -21.41 -18.21 -24.77
CA GLU A 26 -21.34 -17.04 -23.90
C GLU A 26 -19.96 -16.34 -23.92
N GLY A 27 -19.03 -16.79 -24.78
CA GLY A 27 -17.67 -16.26 -24.87
C GLY A 27 -16.76 -16.68 -23.71
N ILE A 28 -17.12 -17.72 -22.95
CA ILE A 28 -16.32 -18.21 -21.83
C ILE A 28 -15.26 -19.18 -22.37
N PRO A 29 -13.95 -18.95 -22.10
CA PRO A 29 -12.91 -19.87 -22.51
C PRO A 29 -12.98 -21.19 -21.74
N LYS A 30 -12.86 -22.30 -22.47
CA LYS A 30 -12.83 -23.68 -22.00
C LYS A 30 -11.52 -24.32 -22.50
N LEU A 31 -10.79 -24.93 -21.58
CA LEU A 31 -9.56 -25.64 -21.91
C LEU A 31 -9.91 -27.08 -22.29
N ALA A 32 -9.47 -27.51 -23.48
CA ALA A 32 -9.73 -28.83 -24.06
C ALA A 32 -8.41 -29.58 -24.36
N ASP A 33 -8.50 -30.85 -24.73
CA ASP A 33 -7.37 -31.67 -25.22
C ASP A 33 -6.16 -31.72 -24.27
N PHE A 34 -6.42 -32.18 -23.05
CA PHE A 34 -5.36 -32.53 -22.11
C PHE A 34 -4.50 -33.64 -22.70
N ASN A 35 -3.22 -33.36 -22.94
CA ASN A 35 -2.31 -34.34 -23.51
C ASN A 35 -1.80 -35.29 -22.41
N VAL A 36 -2.59 -36.34 -22.14
CA VAL A 36 -2.34 -37.31 -21.06
C VAL A 36 -1.16 -38.25 -21.38
N SER A 37 -0.74 -38.35 -22.65
CA SER A 37 0.36 -39.22 -23.09
C SER A 37 1.64 -38.43 -23.34
N PHE A 38 2.45 -38.23 -22.31
CA PHE A 38 3.85 -37.85 -22.50
C PHE A 38 4.63 -39.10 -22.94
N SER A 39 4.72 -39.33 -24.26
CA SER A 39 5.60 -40.37 -24.79
C SER A 39 6.99 -39.76 -24.97
N SER A 40 7.93 -40.16 -24.11
CA SER A 40 9.35 -39.78 -24.17
C SER A 40 10.12 -40.37 -25.36
N LYS A 41 9.44 -41.09 -26.25
CA LYS A 41 10.02 -41.73 -27.42
C LYS A 41 9.12 -41.54 -28.64
N LEU A 42 9.43 -40.53 -29.43
CA LEU A 42 8.98 -40.41 -30.82
C LEU A 42 10.22 -40.49 -31.72
N GLU A 43 10.88 -41.64 -31.74
CA GLU A 43 11.79 -41.98 -32.83
C GLU A 43 10.96 -42.10 -34.11
N GLY A 44 11.13 -41.15 -35.03
CA GLY A 44 10.51 -41.17 -36.36
C GLY A 44 9.37 -40.19 -36.61
N ALA A 45 9.05 -39.28 -35.69
CA ALA A 45 8.20 -38.13 -36.02
C ALA A 45 9.02 -37.09 -36.79
N THR A 46 8.58 -36.72 -38.00
CA THR A 46 9.24 -35.64 -38.74
C THR A 46 8.98 -34.29 -38.05
N PRO A 47 9.92 -33.33 -38.14
CA PRO A 47 9.72 -31.99 -37.63
C PRO A 47 8.36 -31.42 -38.03
N GLU A 48 7.93 -31.59 -39.28
CA GLU A 48 6.65 -31.07 -39.79
C GLU A 48 5.41 -31.67 -39.10
N ALA A 49 5.46 -32.93 -38.64
CA ALA A 49 4.33 -33.59 -37.97
C ALA A 49 4.10 -33.07 -36.54
N PHE A 50 5.17 -32.67 -35.85
CA PHE A 50 5.11 -32.03 -34.53
C PHE A 50 5.09 -30.48 -34.63
N PHE A 51 5.44 -29.94 -35.81
CA PHE A 51 5.35 -28.51 -36.15
C PHE A 51 3.93 -27.97 -36.33
N GLY A 52 2.91 -28.69 -35.84
CA GLY A 52 1.52 -28.21 -35.74
C GLY A 52 1.31 -27.08 -34.73
N GLY A 53 2.30 -26.20 -34.52
CA GLY A 53 2.23 -25.04 -33.63
C GLY A 53 2.52 -25.30 -32.15
N SER A 54 2.48 -26.55 -31.68
CA SER A 54 2.62 -26.88 -30.24
C SER A 54 3.97 -26.50 -29.62
N LEU A 55 5.09 -26.76 -30.32
CA LEU A 55 6.44 -26.47 -29.79
C LEU A 55 6.64 -25.00 -29.44
N ALA A 56 5.99 -24.09 -30.18
CA ALA A 56 6.13 -22.65 -29.98
C ALA A 56 5.64 -22.18 -28.60
N TYR A 57 4.78 -22.95 -27.94
CA TYR A 57 4.26 -22.63 -26.60
C TYR A 57 5.04 -23.33 -25.48
N MET A 58 5.88 -24.32 -25.79
CA MET A 58 6.59 -25.09 -24.77
C MET A 58 7.66 -24.24 -24.06
N SER A 59 7.88 -24.56 -22.79
CA SER A 59 8.95 -23.97 -21.97
C SER A 59 10.32 -24.58 -22.29
N PRO A 60 11.43 -23.94 -21.88
CA PRO A 60 12.78 -24.49 -22.10
C PRO A 60 12.93 -25.92 -21.60
N GLU A 61 12.53 -26.20 -20.36
CA GLU A 61 12.64 -27.53 -19.76
C GLU A 61 11.73 -28.56 -20.43
N HIS A 62 10.62 -28.13 -21.00
CA HIS A 62 9.72 -29.01 -21.73
C HIS A 62 10.31 -29.38 -23.10
N LEU A 63 10.92 -28.43 -23.81
CA LEU A 63 11.64 -28.70 -25.06
C LEU A 63 12.86 -29.60 -24.84
N GLU A 64 13.60 -29.38 -23.74
CA GLU A 64 14.72 -30.24 -23.34
C GLU A 64 14.27 -31.68 -23.10
N ALA A 65 13.13 -31.89 -22.43
CA ALA A 65 12.59 -33.23 -22.20
C ALA A 65 12.12 -33.95 -23.50
N TYR A 66 11.86 -33.22 -24.59
CA TYR A 66 11.61 -33.79 -25.92
C TYR A 66 12.90 -34.05 -26.73
N ASN A 67 14.03 -33.49 -26.29
CA ASN A 67 15.32 -33.68 -26.94
C ASN A 67 16.04 -34.88 -26.31
N ALA A 68 15.97 -36.04 -26.96
CA ALA A 68 16.64 -37.26 -26.49
C ALA A 68 18.18 -37.17 -26.38
N ARG A 69 18.80 -36.10 -26.89
CA ARG A 69 20.24 -35.81 -26.73
C ARG A 69 20.55 -34.97 -25.49
N GLU A 70 19.54 -34.44 -24.81
CA GLU A 70 19.67 -33.68 -23.56
C GLU A 70 19.33 -34.58 -22.37
N ASP A 71 20.07 -34.41 -21.26
CA ASP A 71 19.90 -35.22 -20.05
C ASP A 71 18.88 -34.58 -19.10
N ARG A 72 17.63 -34.46 -19.57
CA ARG A 72 16.52 -33.89 -18.79
C ARG A 72 15.34 -34.84 -18.73
N ASP A 73 15.00 -35.22 -17.50
CA ASP A 73 13.91 -36.15 -17.23
C ASP A 73 12.54 -35.47 -17.45
N ALA A 74 11.60 -36.22 -18.02
CA ALA A 74 10.20 -35.83 -18.19
C ALA A 74 9.50 -35.40 -16.88
N SER A 75 9.96 -35.93 -15.75
CA SER A 75 9.49 -35.58 -14.41
C SER A 75 9.85 -34.16 -13.99
N GLU A 76 10.82 -33.52 -14.64
CA GLU A 76 11.17 -32.11 -14.41
C GLU A 76 10.20 -31.13 -15.09
N VAL A 77 9.30 -31.62 -15.95
CA VAL A 77 8.20 -30.84 -16.53
C VAL A 77 7.06 -30.77 -15.52
N THR A 78 6.89 -29.62 -14.87
CA THR A 78 5.93 -29.39 -13.79
C THR A 78 4.77 -28.48 -14.21
N GLY A 79 3.88 -28.14 -13.27
CA GLY A 79 2.82 -27.14 -13.50
C GLY A 79 3.35 -25.77 -13.92
N GLN A 80 4.61 -25.43 -13.62
CA GLN A 80 5.24 -24.19 -14.08
C GLN A 80 5.49 -24.17 -15.60
N SER A 81 5.57 -25.32 -16.26
CA SER A 81 5.67 -25.41 -17.73
C SER A 81 4.33 -25.06 -18.41
N ASP A 82 3.20 -25.44 -17.79
CA ASP A 82 1.87 -25.01 -18.23
C ASP A 82 1.68 -23.49 -18.04
N ILE A 83 2.20 -22.93 -16.95
CA ILE A 83 2.19 -21.48 -16.69
C ILE A 83 2.98 -20.72 -17.76
N TYR A 84 4.13 -21.24 -18.16
CA TYR A 84 4.92 -20.66 -19.25
C TYR A 84 4.14 -20.68 -20.57
N SER A 85 3.53 -21.82 -20.90
CA SER A 85 2.76 -21.99 -22.13
C SER A 85 1.55 -21.03 -22.17
N LEU A 86 0.87 -20.85 -21.04
CA LEU A 86 -0.15 -19.81 -20.90
C LEU A 86 0.43 -18.40 -21.09
N GLY A 87 1.64 -18.14 -20.58
CA GLY A 87 2.36 -16.88 -20.78
C GLY A 87 2.58 -16.56 -22.27
N VAL A 88 3.01 -17.55 -23.06
CA VAL A 88 3.19 -17.41 -24.52
C VAL A 88 1.86 -17.12 -25.20
N LEU A 89 0.81 -17.88 -24.86
CA LEU A 89 -0.54 -17.70 -25.41
C LEU A 89 -1.09 -16.30 -25.12
N LEU A 90 -1.01 -15.85 -23.87
CA LEU A 90 -1.49 -14.52 -23.47
C LEU A 90 -0.68 -13.39 -24.12
N TRP A 91 0.63 -13.60 -24.35
CA TRP A 91 1.46 -12.67 -25.09
C TRP A 91 0.97 -12.54 -26.53
N GLU A 92 0.76 -13.66 -27.21
CA GLU A 92 0.26 -13.69 -28.58
C GLU A 92 -1.14 -13.05 -28.70
N LEU A 93 -2.04 -13.29 -27.75
CA LEU A 93 -3.34 -12.60 -27.72
C LEU A 93 -3.20 -11.08 -27.53
N MET A 94 -2.18 -10.64 -26.80
CA MET A 94 -1.94 -9.23 -26.51
C MET A 94 -1.32 -8.48 -27.70
N THR A 95 -0.41 -9.11 -28.44
CA THR A 95 0.39 -8.46 -29.48
C THR A 95 0.05 -8.92 -30.90
N GLY A 96 -0.69 -10.02 -31.04
CA GLY A 96 -0.90 -10.74 -32.31
C GLY A 96 0.33 -11.56 -32.76
N GLN A 97 1.42 -11.59 -31.98
CA GLN A 97 2.67 -12.25 -32.33
C GLN A 97 3.27 -12.98 -31.13
N ARG A 98 3.88 -14.14 -31.35
CA ARG A 98 4.56 -14.89 -30.29
C ARG A 98 5.82 -14.14 -29.82
N PRO A 99 6.19 -14.23 -28.52
CA PRO A 99 7.35 -13.53 -27.96
C PRO A 99 8.70 -14.04 -28.49
N PHE A 100 8.73 -15.27 -29.02
CA PHE A 100 9.94 -15.89 -29.57
C PHE A 100 9.75 -16.16 -31.05
N ALA A 101 10.74 -15.76 -31.85
CA ALA A 101 10.75 -16.00 -33.29
C ALA A 101 11.15 -17.46 -33.56
N ASP A 102 10.18 -18.37 -33.59
CA ASP A 102 10.39 -19.81 -33.81
C ASP A 102 10.22 -20.22 -35.30
N GLU A 103 10.29 -19.26 -36.22
CA GLU A 103 10.00 -19.47 -37.66
C GLU A 103 11.23 -19.90 -38.49
N SER A 104 12.43 -19.74 -37.95
CA SER A 104 13.68 -20.18 -38.57
C SER A 104 14.18 -21.46 -37.89
N LEU A 105 14.07 -22.57 -38.64
CA LEU A 105 14.38 -23.93 -38.22
C LEU A 105 15.52 -24.52 -39.05
N SER A 106 16.24 -25.45 -38.44
CA SER A 106 17.19 -26.32 -39.13
C SER A 106 16.49 -27.55 -39.70
N ASP A 107 17.07 -28.16 -40.73
CA ASP A 107 16.58 -29.44 -41.28
C ASP A 107 16.65 -30.59 -40.25
N ASP A 108 17.51 -30.49 -39.23
CA ASP A 108 17.61 -31.44 -38.11
C ASP A 108 16.68 -31.07 -36.94
N TRP A 109 15.93 -32.06 -36.45
CA TRP A 109 14.98 -31.94 -35.33
C TRP A 109 15.64 -31.52 -34.02
N TYR A 110 16.77 -32.14 -33.68
CA TYR A 110 17.45 -31.92 -32.41
C TYR A 110 18.11 -30.54 -32.38
N ASP A 111 18.64 -30.10 -33.52
CA ASP A 111 19.17 -28.75 -33.70
C ASP A 111 18.06 -27.69 -33.54
N THR A 112 16.88 -27.94 -34.08
CA THR A 112 15.69 -27.08 -33.91
C THR A 112 15.30 -26.95 -32.44
N LEU A 113 15.13 -28.07 -31.72
CA LEU A 113 14.79 -28.05 -30.29
C LEU A 113 15.85 -27.29 -29.47
N ARG A 114 17.14 -27.54 -29.75
CA ARG A 114 18.24 -26.87 -29.06
C ARG A 114 18.23 -25.35 -29.29
N ASP A 115 17.97 -24.90 -30.51
CA ASP A 115 17.93 -23.48 -30.83
C ASP A 115 16.71 -22.78 -30.20
N MET A 116 15.55 -23.43 -30.22
CA MET A 116 14.34 -22.96 -29.53
C MET A 116 14.56 -22.84 -28.02
N THR A 117 15.20 -23.84 -27.40
CA THR A 117 15.57 -23.83 -25.98
C THR A 117 16.54 -22.68 -25.67
N ARG A 118 17.60 -22.51 -26.49
CA ARG A 118 18.58 -21.42 -26.33
C ARG A 118 17.93 -20.04 -26.39
N ARG A 119 16.99 -19.83 -27.33
CA ARG A 119 16.24 -18.57 -27.44
C ARG A 119 15.45 -18.30 -26.17
N ARG A 120 14.67 -19.27 -25.69
CA ARG A 120 13.83 -19.12 -24.49
C ARG A 120 14.66 -18.94 -23.21
N ARG A 121 15.84 -19.58 -23.12
CA ARG A 121 16.76 -19.42 -21.98
C ARG A 121 17.36 -18.00 -21.86
N ARG A 122 17.38 -17.21 -22.94
CA ARG A 122 17.76 -15.79 -22.90
C ARG A 122 16.67 -14.88 -22.31
N GLY A 123 15.47 -15.42 -22.09
CA GLY A 123 14.30 -14.65 -21.68
C GLY A 123 13.65 -13.91 -22.85
N VAL A 124 12.61 -13.12 -22.53
CA VAL A 124 11.84 -12.38 -23.54
C VAL A 124 12.73 -11.35 -24.27
N PRO A 125 12.81 -11.39 -25.62
CA PRO A 125 13.61 -10.46 -26.42
C PRO A 125 13.19 -9.00 -26.26
N ALA A 126 14.13 -8.08 -26.45
CA ALA A 126 13.87 -6.64 -26.36
C ALA A 126 12.89 -6.17 -27.45
N GLU A 127 12.95 -6.77 -28.63
CA GLU A 127 12.08 -6.49 -29.76
C GLU A 127 10.62 -6.86 -29.45
N ALA A 128 10.42 -8.00 -28.78
CA ALA A 128 9.09 -8.43 -28.34
C ALA A 128 8.52 -7.45 -27.30
N LEU A 129 9.35 -6.96 -26.36
CA LEU A 129 8.94 -5.95 -25.38
C LEU A 129 8.57 -4.61 -26.04
N ALA A 130 9.31 -4.21 -27.08
CA ALA A 130 9.05 -2.99 -27.83
C ALA A 130 7.73 -3.05 -28.63
N ALA A 131 7.29 -4.25 -29.02
CA ALA A 131 6.04 -4.48 -29.75
C ALA A 131 4.78 -4.43 -28.85
N VAL A 132 4.93 -4.31 -27.54
CA VAL A 132 3.78 -4.28 -26.62
C VAL A 132 2.99 -2.97 -26.75
N PRO A 133 1.66 -3.01 -26.98
CA PRO A 133 0.83 -1.81 -27.04
C PRO A 133 0.93 -0.96 -25.77
N GLU A 134 1.00 0.37 -25.90
CA GLU A 134 1.13 1.30 -24.75
C GLU A 134 0.06 1.06 -23.67
N GLY A 135 -1.18 0.77 -24.08
CA GLY A 135 -2.30 0.49 -23.16
C GLY A 135 -2.15 -0.80 -22.34
N CYS A 136 -1.25 -1.70 -22.76
CA CYS A 136 -0.99 -2.99 -22.12
C CYS A 136 0.33 -3.02 -21.33
N GLN A 137 1.11 -1.93 -21.34
CA GLN A 137 2.37 -1.85 -20.61
C GLN A 137 2.17 -1.88 -19.08
N GLY A 138 3.24 -2.19 -18.33
CA GLY A 138 3.24 -2.23 -16.88
C GLY A 138 2.98 -3.63 -16.32
N GLU A 139 1.98 -3.76 -15.43
CA GLU A 139 1.80 -4.99 -14.64
C GLU A 139 1.49 -6.22 -15.49
N LEU A 140 0.75 -6.08 -16.58
CA LEU A 140 0.47 -7.20 -17.48
C LEU A 140 1.78 -7.74 -18.06
N VAL A 141 2.66 -6.86 -18.55
CA VAL A 141 3.99 -7.24 -19.05
C VAL A 141 4.84 -7.88 -17.95
N GLU A 142 4.82 -7.36 -16.73
CA GLU A 142 5.55 -7.95 -15.60
C GLU A 142 5.01 -9.36 -15.24
N ILE A 143 3.70 -9.56 -15.29
CA ILE A 143 3.09 -10.90 -15.11
C ILE A 143 3.59 -11.85 -16.19
N LEU A 144 3.53 -11.42 -17.46
CA LEU A 144 3.93 -12.26 -18.58
C LEU A 144 5.44 -12.54 -18.56
N ARG A 145 6.28 -11.57 -18.24
CA ARG A 145 7.73 -11.77 -18.04
C ARG A 145 8.01 -12.77 -16.93
N LYS A 146 7.31 -12.70 -15.80
CA LYS A 146 7.47 -13.66 -14.70
C LYS A 146 7.01 -15.06 -15.14
N ALA A 147 5.90 -15.19 -15.87
CA ALA A 147 5.45 -16.47 -16.40
C ALA A 147 6.44 -17.06 -17.43
N LEU A 148 7.10 -16.19 -18.21
CA LEU A 148 8.08 -16.54 -19.24
C LEU A 148 9.53 -16.59 -18.73
N ALA A 149 9.75 -16.62 -17.42
CA ALA A 149 11.09 -16.71 -16.85
C ALA A 149 11.79 -18.01 -17.31
N PRO A 150 13.09 -17.96 -17.66
CA PRO A 150 13.84 -19.14 -18.09
C PRO A 150 13.79 -20.28 -17.07
N ASP A 151 14.04 -19.97 -15.80
CA ASP A 151 14.01 -20.93 -14.71
C ASP A 151 12.58 -21.11 -14.19
N PRO A 152 12.04 -22.34 -14.09
CA PRO A 152 10.75 -22.62 -13.46
C PRO A 152 10.60 -22.09 -12.04
N ALA A 153 11.70 -21.98 -11.27
CA ALA A 153 11.69 -21.48 -9.89
C ALA A 153 11.37 -19.97 -9.81
N ASP A 154 11.68 -19.21 -10.86
CA ASP A 154 11.42 -17.77 -10.95
C ASP A 154 9.98 -17.45 -11.39
N ARG A 155 9.22 -18.47 -11.84
CA ARG A 155 7.83 -18.34 -12.29
C ARG A 155 6.86 -18.27 -11.11
N PHE A 156 5.56 -18.18 -11.41
CA PHE A 156 4.52 -18.30 -10.39
C PHE A 156 4.51 -19.74 -9.84
N THR A 157 4.39 -19.89 -8.52
CA THR A 157 4.34 -21.21 -7.89
C THR A 157 3.11 -21.99 -8.31
N THR A 158 1.99 -21.29 -8.53
CA THR A 158 0.71 -21.90 -8.93
C THR A 158 -0.01 -21.06 -9.98
N ALA A 159 -0.84 -21.72 -10.80
CA ALA A 159 -1.70 -21.02 -11.74
C ALA A 159 -2.78 -20.16 -11.03
N ALA A 160 -3.17 -20.48 -9.79
CA ALA A 160 -3.99 -19.60 -8.95
C ALA A 160 -3.31 -18.26 -8.64
N GLU A 161 -2.01 -18.27 -8.35
CA GLU A 161 -1.24 -17.05 -8.07
C GLU A 161 -1.22 -16.11 -9.28
N MET A 162 -0.90 -16.66 -10.46
CA MET A 162 -0.95 -15.91 -11.72
C MET A 162 -2.37 -15.39 -12.00
N ALA A 163 -3.41 -16.20 -11.79
CA ALA A 163 -4.79 -15.78 -12.01
C ALA A 163 -5.20 -14.60 -11.12
N ARG A 164 -4.81 -14.59 -9.84
CA ARG A 164 -5.08 -13.45 -8.93
C ARG A 164 -4.40 -12.18 -9.43
N ARG A 165 -3.15 -12.28 -9.88
CA ARG A 165 -2.40 -11.15 -10.47
C ARG A 165 -3.08 -10.60 -11.73
N LEU A 166 -3.57 -11.48 -12.62
CA LEU A 166 -4.31 -11.08 -13.82
C LEU A 166 -5.65 -10.41 -13.47
N GLN A 167 -6.38 -10.92 -12.47
CA GLN A 167 -7.62 -10.30 -12.00
C GLN A 167 -7.41 -8.86 -11.52
N VAL A 168 -6.31 -8.59 -10.82
CA VAL A 168 -5.95 -7.23 -10.39
C VAL A 168 -5.77 -6.29 -11.58
N CYS A 169 -5.26 -6.79 -12.72
CA CYS A 169 -5.13 -5.99 -13.95
C CYS A 169 -6.49 -5.62 -14.56
N LEU A 170 -7.54 -6.42 -14.32
CA LEU A 170 -8.89 -6.17 -14.82
C LEU A 170 -9.70 -5.21 -13.94
N THR A 171 -9.27 -4.94 -12.71
CA THR A 171 -10.00 -4.10 -11.76
C THR A 171 -9.83 -2.59 -12.09
N PRO A 172 -10.89 -1.88 -12.53
CA PRO A 172 -10.79 -0.48 -12.95
C PRO A 172 -10.30 0.47 -11.85
N GLU A 173 -10.66 0.20 -10.60
CA GLU A 173 -10.26 0.97 -9.42
C GLU A 173 -8.74 0.92 -9.22
N VAL A 174 -8.14 -0.26 -9.43
CA VAL A 174 -6.69 -0.44 -9.31
C VAL A 174 -5.98 0.32 -10.43
N GLN A 175 -6.50 0.27 -11.66
CA GLN A 175 -5.94 1.03 -12.77
C GLN A 175 -6.03 2.55 -12.51
N ARG A 176 -7.15 3.06 -11.98
CA ARG A 176 -7.31 4.49 -11.63
C ARG A 176 -6.35 4.93 -10.54
N ILE A 177 -6.13 4.12 -9.51
CA ILE A 177 -5.17 4.45 -8.44
C ILE A 177 -3.75 4.54 -9.00
N ARG A 178 -3.38 3.67 -9.93
CA ARG A 178 -2.03 3.61 -10.52
C ARG A 178 -1.75 4.68 -11.57
N ARG A 179 -2.76 5.09 -12.35
CA ARG A 179 -2.61 6.13 -13.40
C ARG A 179 -2.58 7.56 -12.85
N ARG A 180 -2.73 7.77 -11.53
CA ARG A 180 -2.67 9.12 -10.95
C ARG A 180 -1.23 9.62 -10.98
N PRO A 181 -0.95 10.82 -11.53
CA PRO A 181 0.37 11.41 -11.45
C PRO A 181 0.80 11.54 -9.98
N GLU A 182 1.97 11.02 -9.65
CA GLU A 182 2.53 11.15 -8.32
C GLU A 182 2.86 12.62 -8.07
N ALA A 183 2.06 13.30 -7.24
CA ALA A 183 2.43 14.60 -6.69
C ALA A 183 3.85 14.59 -6.09
N ALA A 184 4.58 15.70 -6.21
CA ALA A 184 5.99 15.79 -5.80
C ALA A 184 6.27 15.36 -4.35
N TRP A 185 5.30 15.55 -3.45
CA TRP A 185 5.43 15.16 -2.05
C TRP A 185 5.50 13.63 -1.85
N TYR A 186 4.93 12.80 -2.73
CA TYR A 186 5.02 11.34 -2.63
C TYR A 186 6.46 10.86 -2.77
N GLY A 187 7.22 11.43 -3.71
CA GLY A 187 8.63 11.12 -3.90
C GLY A 187 9.46 11.45 -2.66
N TYR A 188 9.19 12.59 -2.02
CA TYR A 188 9.83 12.95 -0.75
C TYR A 188 9.45 11.97 0.38
N ALA A 189 8.15 11.70 0.56
CA ALA A 189 7.65 10.78 1.58
C ALA A 189 8.23 9.38 1.46
N ARG A 190 8.42 8.90 0.22
CA ARG A 190 9.05 7.61 -0.06
C ARG A 190 10.54 7.59 0.26
N ARG A 191 11.26 8.69 0.02
CA ARG A 191 12.70 8.80 0.31
C ARG A 191 12.99 9.01 1.80
N ARG A 192 12.13 9.74 2.50
CA ARG A 192 12.31 10.14 3.91
C ARG A 192 11.03 9.87 4.72
N PRO A 193 10.62 8.60 4.91
CA PRO A 193 9.34 8.26 5.53
C PRO A 193 9.26 8.69 7.00
N LEU A 194 10.32 8.47 7.80
CA LEU A 194 10.37 8.91 9.19
C LEU A 194 10.22 10.44 9.32
N VAL A 195 11.00 11.19 8.54
CA VAL A 195 10.98 12.67 8.55
C VAL A 195 9.60 13.19 8.15
N THR A 196 8.96 12.54 7.19
CA THR A 196 7.60 12.90 6.75
C THR A 196 6.58 12.69 7.85
N ALA A 197 6.61 11.55 8.54
CA ALA A 197 5.73 11.30 9.68
C ALA A 197 5.96 12.30 10.82
N ILE A 198 7.21 12.67 11.10
CA ILE A 198 7.56 13.70 12.10
C ILE A 198 6.92 15.04 11.74
N TRP A 199 7.12 15.53 10.51
CA TRP A 199 6.56 16.83 10.11
C TRP A 199 5.04 16.84 10.07
N ILE A 200 4.41 15.77 9.60
CA ILE A 200 2.94 15.63 9.61
C ILE A 200 2.41 15.69 11.05
N SER A 201 3.13 15.11 12.01
CA SER A 201 2.73 15.13 13.42
C SER A 201 3.03 16.47 14.09
N LEU A 202 4.10 17.15 13.68
CA LEU A 202 4.60 18.36 14.33
C LEU A 202 3.89 19.63 13.85
N ILE A 203 3.67 19.80 12.55
CA ILE A 203 3.17 21.05 11.96
C ILE A 203 1.77 21.41 12.49
N PRO A 204 0.76 20.53 12.47
CA PRO A 204 -0.56 20.86 12.99
C PRO A 204 -0.50 21.29 14.47
N ASN A 205 0.31 20.57 15.26
CA ASN A 205 0.50 20.89 16.68
C ASN A 205 1.16 22.24 16.90
N LEU A 206 2.19 22.59 16.13
CA LEU A 206 2.84 23.91 16.23
C LEU A 206 1.89 25.04 15.85
N VAL A 207 1.13 24.87 14.76
CA VAL A 207 0.16 25.88 14.30
C VAL A 207 -0.91 26.09 15.36
N LEU A 208 -1.54 25.02 15.86
CA LEU A 208 -2.58 25.11 16.87
C LEU A 208 -2.03 25.63 18.22
N SER A 209 -0.80 25.26 18.59
CA SER A 209 -0.13 25.80 19.77
C SER A 209 0.06 27.32 19.66
N ALA A 210 0.57 27.80 18.53
CA ALA A 210 0.75 29.24 18.29
C ALA A 210 -0.59 30.00 18.31
N LEU A 211 -1.63 29.44 17.69
CA LEU A 211 -2.97 30.03 17.71
C LEU A 211 -3.56 30.06 19.11
N ASN A 212 -3.45 28.97 19.88
CA ASN A 212 -3.97 28.91 21.24
C ASN A 212 -3.24 29.87 22.18
N VAL A 213 -1.91 29.92 22.12
CA VAL A 213 -1.12 30.88 22.91
C VAL A 213 -1.48 32.32 22.53
N SER A 214 -1.68 32.62 21.25
CA SER A 214 -2.09 33.95 20.80
C SER A 214 -3.48 34.31 21.34
N TYR A 215 -4.41 33.36 21.28
CA TYR A 215 -5.77 33.52 21.82
C TYR A 215 -5.74 33.78 23.33
N ASP A 216 -5.09 32.91 24.11
CA ASP A 216 -4.96 33.04 25.57
C ASP A 216 -4.26 34.35 25.96
N TRP A 217 -3.28 34.78 25.15
CA TRP A 217 -2.57 36.04 25.36
C TRP A 217 -3.50 37.25 25.29
N PHE A 218 -4.32 37.35 24.25
CA PHE A 218 -5.23 38.50 24.07
C PHE A 218 -6.46 38.43 24.96
N ALA A 219 -6.98 37.22 25.22
CA ALA A 219 -8.21 37.03 25.99
C ALA A 219 -7.99 37.14 27.51
N ILE A 220 -6.83 36.69 28.02
CA ILE A 220 -6.61 36.53 29.46
C ILE A 220 -5.36 37.29 29.91
N VAL A 221 -4.24 37.11 29.22
CA VAL A 221 -2.94 37.59 29.74
C VAL A 221 -2.83 39.10 29.69
N LYS A 222 -3.05 39.69 28.52
CA LYS A 222 -2.94 41.14 28.32
C LYS A 222 -3.92 41.96 29.18
N PRO A 223 -5.19 41.54 29.38
CA PRO A 223 -6.13 42.28 30.21
C PRO A 223 -5.94 42.11 31.72
N MET A 224 -5.40 40.97 32.19
CA MET A 224 -5.42 40.61 33.62
C MET A 224 -4.04 40.62 34.31
N LEU A 225 -2.93 40.46 33.58
CA LEU A 225 -1.58 40.32 34.15
C LEU A 225 -0.75 41.60 33.98
N SER A 226 0.07 41.93 34.99
CA SER A 226 1.04 43.04 34.94
C SER A 226 2.17 42.75 33.95
N GLU A 227 2.86 43.78 33.43
CA GLU A 227 3.94 43.60 32.43
C GLU A 227 5.05 42.64 32.89
N GLN A 228 5.41 42.65 34.18
CA GLN A 228 6.37 41.69 34.74
C GLN A 228 5.84 40.25 34.72
N ALA A 229 4.57 40.05 35.11
CA ALA A 229 3.94 38.74 35.09
C ALA A 229 3.74 38.21 33.65
N GLN A 230 3.56 39.11 32.67
CA GLN A 230 3.49 38.77 31.24
C GLN A 230 4.80 38.20 30.69
N VAL A 231 5.95 38.76 31.09
CA VAL A 231 7.28 38.26 30.66
C VAL A 231 7.59 36.91 31.31
N GLU A 232 7.28 36.75 32.59
CA GLU A 232 7.43 35.45 33.27
C GLU A 232 6.52 34.37 32.69
N PHE A 233 5.29 34.74 32.34
CA PHE A 233 4.33 33.88 31.67
C PHE A 233 4.93 33.32 30.37
N LEU A 234 5.36 34.19 29.44
CA LEU A 234 5.82 33.77 28.11
C LEU A 234 7.03 32.81 28.18
N GLY A 235 8.01 33.09 29.03
CA GLY A 235 9.21 32.26 29.19
C GLY A 235 8.92 30.87 29.80
N ARG A 236 7.96 30.80 30.74
CA ARG A 236 7.62 29.57 31.45
C ARG A 236 6.63 28.69 30.67
N VAL A 237 5.69 29.28 29.91
CA VAL A 237 4.80 28.56 28.97
C VAL A 237 5.62 27.72 27.98
N ILE A 238 6.62 28.35 27.36
CA ILE A 238 7.48 27.70 26.36
C ILE A 238 8.26 26.55 26.99
N THR A 239 8.75 26.71 28.22
CA THR A 239 9.50 25.69 28.94
C THR A 239 8.62 24.49 29.29
N PHE A 240 7.37 24.74 29.66
CA PHE A 240 6.41 23.71 30.04
C PHE A 240 5.88 22.89 28.84
N ILE A 241 5.53 23.56 27.74
CA ILE A 241 5.13 22.90 26.48
C ILE A 241 6.23 21.92 26.04
N LYS A 242 7.49 22.32 26.14
CA LYS A 242 8.65 21.48 25.84
C LYS A 242 8.75 20.26 26.77
N LEU A 243 8.45 20.41 28.06
CA LEU A 243 8.60 19.33 29.04
C LEU A 243 7.60 18.19 28.81
N ILE A 244 6.30 18.49 28.67
CA ILE A 244 5.27 17.46 28.49
C ILE A 244 5.36 16.80 27.11
N HIS A 245 5.47 17.60 26.04
CA HIS A 245 5.47 17.06 24.68
C HIS A 245 6.72 16.24 24.37
N TYR A 246 7.91 16.66 24.86
CA TYR A 246 9.15 15.95 24.55
C TYR A 246 9.44 14.77 25.48
N ALA A 247 9.03 14.82 26.75
CA ALA A 247 9.35 13.75 27.70
C ALA A 247 8.52 12.47 27.50
N ILE A 248 7.28 12.58 27.03
CA ILE A 248 6.35 11.44 26.92
C ILE A 248 5.95 11.17 25.47
N GLY A 249 5.56 12.21 24.71
CA GLY A 249 5.07 12.03 23.35
C GLY A 249 6.11 11.45 22.40
N ILE A 250 7.35 11.93 22.46
CA ILE A 250 8.44 11.46 21.60
C ILE A 250 8.78 9.99 21.88
N PRO A 251 9.06 9.53 23.12
CA PRO A 251 9.38 8.13 23.37
C PRO A 251 8.29 7.16 22.92
N VAL A 252 7.01 7.47 23.22
CA VAL A 252 5.89 6.60 22.83
C VAL A 252 5.75 6.58 21.30
N GLY A 253 5.88 7.75 20.65
CA GLY A 253 5.86 7.86 19.18
C GLY A 253 6.98 7.07 18.51
N VAL A 254 8.22 7.19 19.02
CA VAL A 254 9.38 6.44 18.52
C VAL A 254 9.18 4.95 18.72
N TRP A 255 8.78 4.50 19.91
CA TRP A 255 8.53 3.08 20.19
C TRP A 255 7.50 2.49 19.23
N TYR A 256 6.40 3.21 18.97
CA TYR A 256 5.34 2.73 18.09
C TYR A 256 5.74 2.72 16.61
N ALA A 257 6.45 3.77 16.16
CA ALA A 257 6.75 3.99 14.75
C ALA A 257 8.06 3.34 14.28
N LEU A 258 8.99 3.04 15.19
CA LEU A 258 10.27 2.40 14.85
C LEU A 258 10.10 1.07 14.07
N PRO A 259 9.21 0.13 14.45
CA PRO A 259 8.98 -1.09 13.68
C PRO A 259 8.57 -0.82 12.23
N ILE A 260 7.73 0.20 12.01
CA ILE A 260 7.23 0.59 10.68
C ILE A 260 8.41 0.94 9.76
N PHE A 261 9.30 1.83 10.22
CA PHE A 261 10.38 2.33 9.37
C PHE A 261 11.54 1.34 9.24
N LEU A 262 11.78 0.49 10.24
CA LEU A 262 12.78 -0.57 10.13
C LEU A 262 12.38 -1.64 9.09
N SER A 263 11.12 -2.05 9.05
CA SER A 263 10.61 -3.03 8.06
C SER A 263 10.41 -2.44 6.66
N MET A 264 10.42 -1.12 6.49
CA MET A 264 10.43 -0.48 5.15
C MET A 264 11.79 -0.50 4.46
N ARG A 265 12.87 -0.69 5.23
CA ARG A 265 14.22 -0.75 4.72
C ARG A 265 14.51 -2.15 4.20
N ASP A 266 14.36 -3.14 5.06
CA ASP A 266 14.60 -4.56 4.79
C ASP A 266 13.61 -5.41 5.60
N SER A 267 13.28 -6.61 5.11
CA SER A 267 12.42 -7.55 5.85
C SER A 267 13.08 -7.91 7.19
N ARG A 268 12.29 -7.88 8.26
CA ARG A 268 12.75 -8.23 9.62
C ARG A 268 12.24 -9.61 10.06
N GLY A 269 11.64 -10.36 9.14
CA GLY A 269 11.00 -11.64 9.36
C GLY A 269 9.47 -11.52 9.48
N PRO A 270 8.72 -12.59 9.13
CA PRO A 270 7.27 -12.52 8.93
C PRO A 270 6.51 -11.91 10.11
N ALA A 271 6.81 -12.34 11.35
CA ALA A 271 6.14 -11.84 12.55
C ALA A 271 6.38 -10.34 12.80
N ARG A 272 7.61 -9.85 12.58
CA ARG A 272 7.95 -8.44 12.79
C ARG A 272 7.36 -7.56 11.69
N ASP A 273 7.37 -8.03 10.45
CA ASP A 273 6.81 -7.30 9.32
C ASP A 273 5.28 -7.23 9.40
N ALA A 274 4.61 -8.27 9.90
CA ALA A 274 3.17 -8.24 10.21
C ALA A 274 2.83 -7.17 11.27
N ILE A 275 3.63 -7.07 12.34
CA ILE A 275 3.49 -6.02 13.36
C ILE A 275 3.68 -4.63 12.72
N ALA A 276 4.70 -4.46 11.88
CA ALA A 276 4.97 -3.20 11.20
C ALA A 276 3.82 -2.76 10.29
N ARG A 277 3.22 -3.69 9.51
CA ARG A 277 2.04 -3.40 8.67
C ARG A 277 0.84 -2.98 9.51
N ARG A 278 0.58 -3.69 10.61
CA ARG A 278 -0.50 -3.33 11.55
C ARG A 278 -0.27 -1.96 12.20
N HIS A 279 0.95 -1.69 12.66
CA HIS A 279 1.32 -0.40 13.24
C HIS A 279 1.17 0.72 12.20
N ALA A 280 1.57 0.50 10.95
CA ALA A 280 1.42 1.49 9.89
C ALA A 280 -0.05 1.91 9.69
N LEU A 281 -0.99 0.94 9.68
CA LEU A 281 -2.42 1.20 9.54
C LEU A 281 -3.07 1.85 10.78
N ARG A 282 -2.37 1.89 11.92
CA ARG A 282 -2.86 2.42 13.20
C ARG A 282 -2.05 3.63 13.69
N ILE A 283 -1.01 4.05 12.98
CA ILE A 283 -0.14 5.16 13.38
C ILE A 283 -0.92 6.47 13.53
N GLY A 284 -1.94 6.70 12.70
CA GLY A 284 -2.81 7.87 12.81
C GLY A 284 -3.57 7.90 14.14
N ASP A 285 -4.12 6.76 14.57
CA ASP A 285 -4.84 6.64 15.84
C ASP A 285 -3.90 6.87 17.04
N MET A 286 -2.70 6.29 16.97
CA MET A 286 -1.70 6.45 18.00
C MET A 286 -1.28 7.92 18.15
N VAL A 287 -0.99 8.60 17.04
CA VAL A 287 -0.60 10.02 17.07
C VAL A 287 -1.75 10.91 17.52
N PHE A 288 -2.99 10.58 17.15
CA PHE A 288 -4.17 11.25 17.71
C PHE A 288 -4.22 11.13 19.23
N LEU A 289 -4.06 9.92 19.79
CA LEU A 289 -4.10 9.69 21.23
C LEU A 289 -2.98 10.41 21.97
N VAL A 290 -1.75 10.37 21.45
CA VAL A 290 -0.62 11.11 22.04
C VAL A 290 -0.86 12.61 22.01
N THR A 291 -1.36 13.12 20.88
CA THR A 291 -1.72 14.53 20.72
C THR A 291 -2.78 14.93 21.75
N MET A 292 -3.89 14.19 21.81
CA MET A 292 -4.97 14.45 22.78
C MET A 292 -4.49 14.40 24.22
N GLY A 293 -3.67 13.42 24.58
CA GLY A 293 -3.10 13.31 25.92
C GLY A 293 -2.24 14.51 26.29
N ALA A 294 -1.36 14.95 25.38
CA ALA A 294 -0.49 16.09 25.60
C ALA A 294 -1.27 17.42 25.73
N TRP A 295 -2.26 17.64 24.87
CA TRP A 295 -3.13 18.82 24.93
C TRP A 295 -4.00 18.84 26.19
N SER A 296 -4.59 17.70 26.58
CA SER A 296 -5.40 17.59 27.80
C SER A 296 -4.58 17.85 29.05
N ALA A 297 -3.37 17.29 29.12
CA ALA A 297 -2.43 17.54 30.22
C ALA A 297 -2.04 19.03 30.28
N SER A 298 -1.76 19.64 29.12
CA SER A 298 -1.48 21.07 29.03
C SER A 298 -2.64 21.91 29.55
N GLY A 299 -3.88 21.61 29.15
CA GLY A 299 -5.08 22.35 29.58
C GLY A 299 -5.38 22.31 31.08
N VAL A 300 -4.83 21.33 31.81
CA VAL A 300 -4.97 21.24 33.28
C VAL A 300 -3.79 21.89 33.99
N VAL A 301 -2.58 21.51 33.60
CA VAL A 301 -1.38 21.93 34.34
C VAL A 301 -1.07 23.40 34.08
N PHE A 302 -1.37 23.90 32.89
CA PHE A 302 -1.11 25.29 32.54
C PHE A 302 -1.85 26.30 33.43
N PRO A 303 -3.19 26.26 33.57
CA PRO A 303 -3.88 27.16 34.49
C PRO A 303 -3.51 26.90 35.96
N ALA A 304 -3.32 25.64 36.37
CA ALA A 304 -2.88 25.31 37.74
C ALA A 304 -1.53 25.96 38.09
N TRP A 305 -0.63 26.06 37.11
CA TRP A 305 0.65 26.70 37.28
C TRP A 305 0.54 28.23 37.37
N ILE A 306 -0.32 28.85 36.57
CA ILE A 306 -0.59 30.30 36.62
C ILE A 306 -1.14 30.67 37.99
N ASP A 307 -2.08 29.88 38.48
CA ASP A 307 -2.72 30.04 39.80
C ASP A 307 -1.68 29.97 40.93
N PHE A 308 -0.72 29.03 40.83
CA PHE A 308 0.36 28.89 41.80
C PHE A 308 1.40 30.04 41.75
N THR A 309 1.61 30.67 40.59
CA THR A 309 2.79 31.55 40.38
C THR A 309 2.48 33.03 40.18
N ALA A 310 1.27 33.39 39.75
CA ALA A 310 0.99 34.74 39.30
C ALA A 310 -0.26 35.36 39.93
N VAL A 311 -1.43 34.73 39.77
CA VAL A 311 -2.73 35.31 40.14
C VAL A 311 -3.73 34.19 40.44
N GLU A 312 -4.56 34.37 41.45
CA GLU A 312 -5.66 33.45 41.78
C GLU A 312 -6.70 33.41 40.63
N LEU A 313 -6.83 32.26 39.99
CA LEU A 313 -7.71 32.08 38.82
C LEU A 313 -9.12 31.67 39.24
N THR A 314 -10.12 32.29 38.62
CA THR A 314 -11.51 31.86 38.83
C THR A 314 -11.77 30.48 38.20
N PRO A 315 -12.71 29.67 38.73
CA PRO A 315 -13.09 28.39 38.14
C PRO A 315 -13.53 28.49 36.67
N MET A 316 -14.10 29.63 36.28
CA MET A 316 -14.51 29.90 34.90
C MET A 316 -13.31 30.03 33.95
N LEU A 317 -12.21 30.64 34.39
CA LEU A 317 -10.98 30.74 33.61
C LEU A 317 -10.29 29.37 33.47
N TYR A 318 -10.29 28.56 34.53
CA TYR A 318 -9.84 27.16 34.43
C TYR A 318 -10.62 26.36 33.39
N ALA A 319 -11.95 26.45 33.43
CA ALA A 319 -12.81 25.78 32.44
C ALA A 319 -12.54 26.29 31.02
N HIS A 320 -12.24 27.58 30.87
CA HIS A 320 -11.90 28.19 29.59
C HIS A 320 -10.58 27.66 29.02
N PHE A 321 -9.49 27.69 29.81
CA PHE A 321 -8.19 27.15 29.40
C PHE A 321 -8.24 25.66 29.05
N PHE A 322 -8.94 24.87 29.87
CA PHE A 322 -9.10 23.45 29.61
C PHE A 322 -9.85 23.23 28.29
N SER A 323 -10.95 23.95 28.08
CA SER A 323 -11.78 23.86 26.89
C SER A 323 -11.04 24.24 25.60
N SER A 324 -10.28 25.35 25.62
CA SER A 324 -9.50 25.81 24.46
C SER A 324 -8.42 24.78 24.07
N HIS A 325 -7.73 24.20 25.06
CA HIS A 325 -6.73 23.16 24.84
C HIS A 325 -7.32 21.85 24.31
N ILE A 326 -8.48 21.41 24.84
CA ILE A 326 -9.17 20.21 24.35
C ILE A 326 -9.58 20.40 22.88
N LEU A 327 -10.13 21.56 22.52
CA LEU A 327 -10.48 21.86 21.13
C LEU A 327 -9.25 21.85 20.22
N CYS A 328 -8.16 22.51 20.61
CA CYS A 328 -6.92 22.51 19.84
C CYS A 328 -6.34 21.09 19.67
N GLY A 329 -6.40 20.27 20.74
CA GLY A 329 -6.00 18.87 20.70
C GLY A 329 -6.83 18.04 19.73
N LEU A 330 -8.16 18.23 19.74
CA LEU A 330 -9.07 17.53 18.83
C LEU A 330 -8.78 17.91 17.38
N ILE A 331 -8.69 19.21 17.08
CA ILE A 331 -8.41 19.71 15.73
C ILE A 331 -7.05 19.17 15.25
N SER A 332 -5.99 19.41 16.02
CA SER A 332 -4.62 18.99 15.66
C SER A 332 -4.52 17.47 15.50
N GLY A 333 -5.11 16.71 16.43
CA GLY A 333 -5.11 15.25 16.39
C GLY A 333 -5.84 14.72 15.15
N ILE A 334 -6.99 15.27 14.80
CA ILE A 334 -7.77 14.88 13.62
C ILE A 334 -6.97 15.14 12.34
N PHE A 335 -6.31 16.30 12.23
CA PHE A 335 -5.42 16.60 11.09
C PHE A 335 -4.25 15.62 11.00
N CYS A 336 -3.58 15.34 12.12
CA CYS A 336 -2.50 14.36 12.17
C CYS A 336 -2.99 12.98 11.73
N PHE A 337 -4.16 12.53 12.21
CA PHE A 337 -4.77 11.27 11.82
C PHE A 337 -4.97 11.17 10.31
N PHE A 338 -5.60 12.17 9.69
CA PHE A 338 -5.90 12.15 8.26
C PHE A 338 -4.65 12.19 7.40
N LEU A 339 -3.70 13.09 7.71
CA LEU A 339 -2.47 13.24 6.94
C LEU A 339 -1.58 12.00 7.05
N LEU A 340 -1.46 11.40 8.24
CA LEU A 340 -0.73 10.14 8.43
C LEU A 340 -1.44 8.99 7.75
N THR A 341 -2.77 8.88 7.86
CA THR A 341 -3.53 7.82 7.21
C THR A 341 -3.39 7.88 5.68
N LEU A 342 -3.49 9.08 5.10
CA LEU A 342 -3.27 9.30 3.68
C LEU A 342 -1.86 8.87 3.25
N THR A 343 -0.85 9.32 3.99
CA THR A 343 0.55 8.96 3.74
C THR A 343 0.78 7.46 3.90
N THR A 344 0.14 6.84 4.90
CA THR A 344 0.24 5.41 5.14
C THR A 344 -0.30 4.62 3.97
N VAL A 345 -1.54 4.88 3.57
CA VAL A 345 -2.23 4.11 2.52
C VAL A 345 -1.56 4.31 1.16
N ARG A 346 -0.96 5.47 0.92
CA ARG A 346 -0.32 5.79 -0.37
C ARG A 346 1.17 5.46 -0.46
N VAL A 347 1.89 5.49 0.66
CA VAL A 347 3.36 5.39 0.67
C VAL A 347 3.83 4.26 1.56
N TYR A 348 3.42 4.24 2.83
CA TYR A 348 4.01 3.36 3.82
C TYR A 348 3.57 1.90 3.64
N PHE A 349 2.26 1.68 3.56
CA PHE A 349 1.70 0.33 3.46
C PHE A 349 2.07 -0.36 2.13
N PRO A 350 1.99 0.30 0.94
CA PRO A 350 2.45 -0.31 -0.30
C PRO A 350 3.93 -0.69 -0.26
N ARG A 351 4.78 0.12 0.37
CA ARG A 351 6.21 -0.19 0.53
C ARG A 351 6.43 -1.41 1.44
N LEU A 352 5.70 -1.51 2.55
CA LEU A 352 5.77 -2.68 3.44
C LEU A 352 5.27 -3.96 2.76
N ALA A 353 4.26 -3.85 1.90
CA ALA A 353 3.71 -4.95 1.12
C ALA A 353 4.65 -5.43 -0.01
N GLN A 354 5.63 -4.61 -0.41
CA GLN A 354 6.68 -5.02 -1.35
C GLN A 354 7.79 -5.83 -0.66
N VAL A 355 8.04 -5.54 0.62
CA VAL A 355 9.11 -6.17 1.40
C VAL A 355 8.67 -7.50 2.02
N SER A 356 7.38 -7.65 2.31
CA SER A 356 6.84 -8.80 3.04
C SER A 356 5.51 -9.26 2.44
N GLN A 357 5.24 -10.57 2.49
CA GLN A 357 3.98 -11.13 2.01
C GLN A 357 2.79 -10.59 2.82
N LEU A 358 1.69 -10.29 2.10
CA LEU A 358 0.43 -9.87 2.70
C LEU A 358 -0.32 -11.07 3.28
N GLU A 359 -0.98 -10.84 4.41
CA GLU A 359 -1.74 -11.83 5.15
C GLU A 359 -3.24 -11.48 5.20
N ALA A 360 -4.09 -12.46 5.50
CA ALA A 360 -5.53 -12.22 5.65
C ALA A 360 -5.86 -11.17 6.75
N ALA A 361 -5.02 -11.09 7.79
CA ALA A 361 -5.15 -10.10 8.85
C ALA A 361 -4.99 -8.66 8.34
N ASP A 362 -4.19 -8.43 7.29
CA ASP A 362 -3.99 -7.09 6.71
C ASP A 362 -5.29 -6.55 6.09
N ALA A 363 -6.09 -7.43 5.46
CA ALA A 363 -7.39 -7.06 4.90
C ALA A 363 -8.40 -6.65 6.00
N VAL A 364 -8.37 -7.34 7.14
CA VAL A 364 -9.21 -7.01 8.31
C VAL A 364 -8.84 -5.63 8.87
N GLU A 365 -7.55 -5.35 9.03
CA GLU A 365 -7.09 -4.05 9.53
C GLU A 365 -7.39 -2.89 8.56
N LEU A 366 -7.30 -3.12 7.24
CA LEU A 366 -7.71 -2.14 6.22
C LEU A 366 -9.22 -1.85 6.28
N ALA A 367 -10.06 -2.89 6.44
CA ALA A 367 -11.49 -2.71 6.63
C ALA A 367 -11.82 -1.96 7.92
N ALA A 368 -11.09 -2.24 9.01
CA ALA A 368 -11.21 -1.51 10.27
C ALA A 368 -10.78 -0.05 10.13
N LEU A 369 -9.72 0.24 9.36
CA LEU A 369 -9.26 1.60 9.08
C LEU A 369 -10.36 2.43 8.39
N ARG A 370 -11.10 1.83 7.45
CA ARG A 370 -12.25 2.52 6.80
C ARG A 370 -13.30 2.97 7.81
N LYS A 371 -13.61 2.15 8.82
CA LYS A 371 -14.54 2.52 9.90
C LYS A 371 -13.99 3.68 10.73
N ARG A 372 -12.70 3.63 11.10
CA ARG A 372 -12.04 4.72 11.84
C ARG A 372 -12.03 6.02 11.06
N VAL A 373 -11.68 6.00 9.78
CA VAL A 373 -11.75 7.18 8.89
C VAL A 373 -13.14 7.82 8.92
N SER A 374 -14.21 7.02 8.93
CA SER A 374 -15.58 7.53 9.03
C SER A 374 -15.85 8.21 10.39
N PHE A 375 -15.37 7.61 11.49
CA PHE A 375 -15.46 8.19 12.83
C PHE A 375 -14.72 9.54 12.94
N TYR A 376 -13.46 9.63 12.48
CA TYR A 376 -12.73 10.90 12.50
C TYR A 376 -13.31 11.93 11.54
N SER A 377 -13.96 11.51 10.44
CA SER A 377 -14.65 12.45 9.54
C SER A 377 -15.85 13.10 10.23
N PHE A 378 -16.59 12.33 11.02
CA PHE A 378 -17.65 12.89 11.87
C PHE A 378 -17.08 13.85 12.91
N GLY A 379 -15.97 13.50 13.56
CA GLY A 379 -15.26 14.40 14.48
C GLY A 379 -14.83 15.71 13.81
N ALA A 380 -14.26 15.64 12.60
CA ALA A 380 -13.84 16.81 11.82
C ALA A 380 -15.00 17.75 11.48
N LEU A 381 -16.21 17.22 11.32
CA LEU A 381 -17.42 18.01 11.12
C LEU A 381 -17.87 18.67 12.42
N VAL A 382 -17.92 17.93 13.53
CA VAL A 382 -18.51 18.39 14.80
C VAL A 382 -17.61 19.40 15.54
N VAL A 383 -16.30 19.19 15.55
CA VAL A 383 -15.37 19.98 16.37
C VAL A 383 -15.40 21.48 16.03
N PRO A 384 -15.40 21.93 14.76
CA PRO A 384 -15.53 23.35 14.43
C PRO A 384 -16.82 24.00 14.96
N PHE A 385 -17.96 23.28 14.95
CA PHE A 385 -19.20 23.79 15.53
C PHE A 385 -19.10 23.93 17.05
N ALA A 386 -18.49 22.95 17.73
CA ALA A 386 -18.22 23.04 19.16
C ALA A 386 -17.30 24.22 19.50
N SER A 387 -16.29 24.48 18.66
CA SER A 387 -15.41 25.66 18.80
C SER A 387 -16.17 26.97 18.63
N ALA A 388 -17.05 27.08 17.62
CA ALA A 388 -17.86 28.26 17.39
C ALA A 388 -18.84 28.53 18.55
N LEU A 389 -19.47 27.48 19.07
CA LEU A 389 -20.33 27.56 20.26
C LEU A 389 -19.55 28.04 21.49
N MET A 390 -18.35 27.52 21.72
CA MET A 390 -17.51 27.96 22.85
C MET A 390 -17.10 29.43 22.74
N LEU A 391 -16.70 29.89 21.55
CA LEU A 391 -16.38 31.30 21.31
C LEU A 391 -17.62 32.20 21.51
N GLY A 392 -18.78 31.76 21.03
CA GLY A 392 -20.04 32.49 21.18
C GLY A 392 -20.54 32.59 22.62
N VAL A 393 -20.24 31.58 23.45
CA VAL A 393 -20.57 31.60 24.87
C VAL A 393 -19.58 32.46 25.67
N SER A 394 -18.36 32.72 25.19
CA SER A 394 -17.41 33.60 25.89
C SER A 394 -17.62 35.09 25.64
N ASP A 395 -18.34 35.48 24.58
CA ASP A 395 -18.52 36.88 24.20
C ASP A 395 -19.88 37.43 24.66
N SER A 396 -19.86 38.56 25.39
CA SER A 396 -21.06 39.17 25.98
C SER A 396 -22.03 39.72 24.93
N GLU A 397 -21.54 40.21 23.79
CA GLU A 397 -22.37 40.68 22.68
C GLU A 397 -23.00 39.53 21.89
N PHE A 398 -22.29 38.40 21.78
CA PHE A 398 -22.78 37.20 21.10
C PHE A 398 -23.86 36.49 21.94
N ARG A 399 -23.70 36.45 23.28
CA ARG A 399 -24.77 36.01 24.20
C ARG A 399 -26.03 36.86 24.07
N ALA A 400 -25.88 38.19 24.01
CA ALA A 400 -27.02 39.10 23.86
C ALA A 400 -27.76 38.89 22.53
N SER A 401 -27.04 38.57 21.47
CA SER A 401 -27.61 38.27 20.15
C SER A 401 -28.39 36.95 20.11
N PHE A 402 -27.93 35.91 20.81
CA PHE A 402 -28.61 34.61 20.90
C PHE A 402 -29.84 34.62 21.82
N ILE A 403 -29.79 35.39 22.92
CA ILE A 403 -30.96 35.64 23.78
C ILE A 403 -32.02 36.44 23.00
N GLY A 404 -31.60 37.41 22.18
CA GLY A 404 -32.50 38.16 21.29
C GLY A 404 -33.15 37.31 20.18
N LEU A 405 -32.55 36.17 19.83
CA LEU A 405 -33.06 35.20 18.84
C LEU A 405 -33.84 34.03 19.47
N GLY A 406 -33.93 33.94 20.81
CA GLY A 406 -34.72 32.93 21.53
C GLY A 406 -34.19 31.50 21.44
N VAL A 407 -32.87 31.32 21.24
CA VAL A 407 -32.23 29.99 21.07
C VAL A 407 -31.59 29.47 22.37
N LEU A 408 -31.48 30.33 23.39
CA LEU A 408 -31.14 30.03 24.79
C LEU A 408 -32.14 30.77 25.68
#